data_AF-A0A369T583-F1
#
_entry.id   AF-A0A369T583-F1
#
_cell.length_a   1.000
_cell.length_b   1.000
_cell.length_c   1.000
_cell.angle_alpha   90.00
_cell.angle_beta   90.00
_cell.angle_gamma   90.00
#
_symmetry.space_group_name_H-M   'P 1'
#
loop_
_entity.id
_entity.type
_entity.pdbx_description
1 polymer ?
#
loop_
_entity_poly.entity_id
_entity_poly.type
_entity_poly.pdbx_seq_one_letter_code
_entity_poly.pdbx_strand_id
1 'polypeptide(L)'
;MGLKVYEELKEMGIDVQSVLLECRGCEDTKVIEMAKQHDKVIVTMDKDFGYLAISQHPPGIILLRLRDLSIPSRVAATLRAVRLGEGLYGHITVVTETVIKRRPLMP
;
A
#
# COMPACT_ATOMS: atom_id res chain seq x y z
N MET A 1 1.61 5.93 -6.20
CA MET A 1 0.95 6.89 -5.30
C MET A 1 1.27 8.33 -5.66
N GLY A 2 2.55 8.71 -5.78
CA GLY A 2 2.96 10.09 -6.09
C GLY A 2 3.16 10.92 -4.82
N LEU A 3 4.00 11.97 -4.89
CA LEU A 3 4.43 12.75 -3.71
C LEU A 3 3.28 13.50 -3.03
N LYS A 4 2.36 14.10 -3.79
CA LYS A 4 1.21 14.82 -3.23
C LYS A 4 0.30 13.95 -2.35
N VAL A 5 0.14 12.68 -2.71
CA VAL A 5 -0.65 11.74 -1.89
C VAL A 5 0.06 11.44 -0.57
N TYR A 6 1.40 11.31 -0.60
CA TYR A 6 2.19 11.15 0.61
C TYR A 6 2.10 12.40 1.50
N GLU A 7 2.20 13.60 0.92
CA GLU A 7 2.07 14.87 1.64
C GLU A 7 0.73 14.98 2.34
N GLU A 8 -0.39 14.75 1.63
CA GLU A 8 -1.74 14.81 2.23
C GLU A 8 -1.91 13.80 3.37
N LEU A 9 -1.46 12.55 3.20
CA LEU A 9 -1.55 11.54 4.26
C LEU A 9 -0.70 11.91 5.49
N LYS A 10 0.49 12.48 5.26
CA LYS A 10 1.38 12.94 6.32
C LYS A 10 0.81 14.13 7.08
N GLU A 11 0.24 15.10 6.39
CA GLU A 11 -0.44 16.26 6.99
C GLU A 11 -1.63 15.85 7.86
N MET A 12 -2.29 14.74 7.51
CA MET A 12 -3.35 14.13 8.31
C MET A 12 -2.83 13.32 9.52
N GLY A 13 -1.52 13.28 9.76
CA GLY A 13 -0.91 12.58 10.90
C GLY A 13 -0.82 11.06 10.75
N ILE A 14 -1.00 10.52 9.54
CA ILE A 14 -0.81 9.09 9.27
C ILE A 14 0.70 8.81 9.22
N ASP A 15 1.15 7.75 9.88
CA ASP A 15 2.53 7.28 9.74
C ASP A 15 2.75 6.68 8.35
N VAL A 16 3.28 7.51 7.44
CA VAL A 16 3.53 7.14 6.05
C VAL A 16 4.99 7.35 5.66
N GLN A 17 5.44 6.49 4.75
CA GLN A 17 6.76 6.55 4.14
C GLN A 17 6.62 6.62 2.62
N SER A 18 7.54 7.30 1.94
CA SER A 18 7.53 7.42 0.48
C SER A 18 8.77 6.78 -0.13
N VAL A 19 8.57 5.66 -0.83
CA VAL A 19 9.61 5.01 -1.64
C VAL A 19 10.21 5.98 -2.67
N LEU A 20 9.41 6.91 -3.21
CA LEU A 20 9.89 7.92 -4.16
C LEU A 20 10.91 8.89 -3.56
N LEU A 21 10.85 9.14 -2.24
CA LEU A 21 11.79 10.02 -1.55
C LEU A 21 13.01 9.25 -1.04
N GLU A 22 12.82 8.01 -0.59
CA GLU A 22 13.88 7.25 0.07
C GLU A 22 14.68 6.35 -0.86
N CYS A 23 14.04 5.77 -1.87
CA CYS A 23 14.67 4.78 -2.75
C CYS A 23 14.10 4.88 -4.17
N ARG A 24 14.24 6.06 -4.77
CA ARG A 24 13.70 6.30 -6.11
C ARG A 24 14.33 5.35 -7.14
N GLY A 25 13.49 4.57 -7.81
CA GLY A 25 13.92 3.64 -8.86
C GLY A 25 14.51 2.33 -8.35
N CYS A 26 14.38 2.03 -7.05
CA CYS A 26 14.75 0.71 -6.54
C CYS A 26 13.82 -0.38 -7.07
N GLU A 27 14.33 -1.61 -7.04
CA GLU A 27 13.55 -2.79 -7.43
C GLU A 27 12.42 -3.07 -6.42
N ASP A 28 11.36 -3.74 -6.88
CA ASP A 28 10.20 -4.07 -6.04
C ASP A 28 10.58 -4.95 -4.84
N THR A 29 11.56 -5.85 -5.02
CA THR A 29 12.14 -6.67 -3.94
C THR A 29 12.71 -5.79 -2.83
N LYS A 30 13.39 -4.68 -3.18
CA LYS A 30 13.95 -3.75 -2.22
C LYS A 30 12.86 -3.00 -1.44
N VAL A 31 11.78 -2.62 -2.12
CA VAL A 31 10.61 -2.01 -1.46
C VAL A 31 10.01 -2.96 -0.44
N ILE A 32 9.90 -4.26 -0.78
CA ILE A 32 9.38 -5.29 0.14
C ILE A 32 10.32 -5.48 1.34
N GLU A 33 11.64 -5.50 1.12
CA GLU A 33 12.60 -5.56 2.24
C GLU A 33 12.44 -4.37 3.18
N MET A 34 12.34 -3.15 2.65
CA MET A 34 12.13 -1.95 3.47
C MET A 34 10.83 -2.04 4.27
N ALA A 35 9.75 -2.52 3.64
CA ALA A 35 8.47 -2.73 4.30
C ALA A 35 8.60 -3.71 5.48
N LYS A 36 9.33 -4.82 5.30
CA LYS A 36 9.61 -5.77 6.40
C LYS A 36 10.48 -5.16 7.49
N GLN A 37 11.54 -4.45 7.14
CA GLN A 37 12.48 -3.85 8.09
C GLN A 37 11.81 -2.80 8.97
N HIS A 38 10.89 -2.03 8.40
CA HIS A 38 10.18 -0.96 9.10
C HIS A 38 8.83 -1.41 9.67
N ASP A 39 8.46 -2.68 9.47
CA ASP A 39 7.15 -3.25 9.80
C ASP A 39 5.98 -2.41 9.29
N LYS A 40 5.97 -2.11 7.97
CA LYS A 40 4.97 -1.28 7.31
C LYS A 40 4.24 -2.02 6.20
N VAL A 41 2.96 -1.67 6.04
CA VAL A 41 2.12 -2.14 4.92
C VAL A 41 2.42 -1.33 3.66
N ILE A 42 2.60 -2.00 2.52
CA ILE A 42 2.86 -1.36 1.23
C ILE A 42 1.55 -0.89 0.62
N VAL A 43 1.47 0.36 0.15
CA VAL A 43 0.34 0.84 -0.65
C VAL A 43 0.78 1.11 -2.08
N THR A 44 0.18 0.42 -3.03
CA THR A 44 0.54 0.55 -4.45
C THR A 44 -0.67 0.37 -5.37
N MET A 45 -0.53 0.83 -6.61
CA MET A 45 -1.48 0.58 -7.69
C MET A 45 -0.97 -0.49 -8.66
N ASP A 46 0.31 -0.85 -8.55
CA ASP A 46 0.95 -1.85 -9.38
C ASP A 46 0.45 -3.24 -9.00
N LYS A 47 0.01 -4.00 -10.00
CA LYS A 47 -0.52 -5.34 -9.79
C LYS A 47 0.56 -6.36 -9.46
N ASP A 48 1.79 -6.13 -9.93
CA ASP A 48 2.85 -7.13 -9.90
C ASP A 48 3.36 -7.33 -8.46
N PHE A 49 3.23 -6.30 -7.61
CA PHE A 49 3.39 -6.42 -6.16
C PHE A 49 2.49 -7.49 -5.55
N GLY A 50 1.27 -7.70 -6.05
CA GLY A 50 0.38 -8.75 -5.56
C GLY A 50 0.94 -10.16 -5.80
N TYR A 51 1.62 -10.37 -6.94
CA TYR A 51 2.29 -11.63 -7.24
C TYR A 51 3.58 -11.79 -6.42
N LEU A 52 4.38 -10.72 -6.32
CA LEU A 52 5.58 -10.70 -5.50
C LEU A 52 5.27 -10.95 -4.02
N ALA A 53 4.14 -10.47 -3.51
CA ALA A 53 3.74 -10.67 -2.12
C ALA A 53 3.59 -12.14 -1.74
N ILE A 54 3.16 -12.99 -2.68
CA ILE A 54 2.95 -14.43 -2.46
C ILE A 54 4.29 -15.13 -2.21
N SER A 55 5.37 -14.72 -2.89
CA SER A 55 6.69 -15.34 -2.69
C SER A 55 7.51 -14.64 -1.62
N GLN A 56 7.38 -13.31 -1.51
CA GLN A 56 8.23 -12.48 -0.66
C GLN A 56 7.62 -12.18 0.71
N HIS A 57 6.33 -12.40 0.93
CA HIS A 57 5.67 -12.27 2.25
C HIS A 57 5.96 -10.93 2.97
N PRO A 58 5.60 -9.77 2.40
CA PRO A 58 5.64 -8.48 3.11
C PRO A 58 4.69 -8.49 4.32
N PRO A 59 4.79 -7.53 5.27
CA PRO A 59 3.85 -7.43 6.37
C PRO A 59 2.40 -7.31 5.90
N GLY A 60 2.15 -6.57 4.83
CA GLY A 60 0.85 -6.51 4.15
C GLY A 60 0.94 -5.68 2.87
N ILE A 61 -0.05 -5.81 1.98
CA ILE A 61 -0.17 -4.96 0.79
C ILE A 61 -1.58 -4.43 0.65
N ILE A 62 -1.70 -3.13 0.34
CA ILE A 62 -2.91 -2.50 -0.16
C ILE A 62 -2.74 -2.24 -1.67
N LEU A 63 -3.55 -2.90 -2.48
CA LEU A 63 -3.62 -2.72 -3.93
C LEU A 63 -4.81 -1.81 -4.29
N LEU A 64 -4.52 -0.57 -4.67
CA LEU A 64 -5.52 0.37 -5.14
C LEU A 64 -5.90 0.07 -6.59
N ARG A 65 -7.17 -0.23 -6.82
CA ARG A 65 -7.78 -0.54 -8.12
C ARG A 65 -8.89 0.46 -8.41
N LEU A 66 -8.46 1.68 -8.71
CA LEU A 66 -9.35 2.81 -8.95
C LEU A 66 -9.39 3.15 -10.44
N ARG A 67 -10.56 3.53 -10.92
CA ARG A 67 -10.83 4.23 -12.18
C ARG A 67 -10.50 5.72 -12.04
N ASP A 68 -10.91 6.34 -10.93
CA ASP A 68 -10.51 7.72 -10.62
C ASP A 68 -9.14 7.72 -9.93
N LEU A 69 -8.12 8.18 -10.67
CA LEU A 69 -6.73 8.26 -10.21
C LEU A 69 -6.36 9.63 -9.65
N SER A 70 -7.34 10.51 -9.41
CA SER A 70 -7.14 11.79 -8.75
C SER A 70 -6.48 11.61 -7.37
N ILE A 71 -5.77 12.64 -6.92
CA ILE A 71 -5.13 12.64 -5.59
C ILE A 71 -6.19 12.41 -4.49
N PRO A 72 -7.33 13.14 -4.47
CA PRO A 72 -8.36 12.93 -3.46
C PRO A 72 -8.91 11.50 -3.44
N SER A 73 -9.14 10.89 -4.61
CA SER A 73 -9.62 9.51 -4.71
C SER A 73 -8.63 8.51 -4.10
N ARG A 74 -7.33 8.64 -4.41
CA ARG A 74 -6.28 7.76 -3.85
C ARG A 74 -6.09 7.95 -2.36
N VAL A 75 -6.13 9.19 -1.86
CA VAL A 75 -6.07 9.49 -0.43
C VAL A 75 -7.27 8.89 0.28
N ALA A 76 -8.49 9.14 -0.20
CA ALA A 76 -9.72 8.58 0.37
C ALA A 76 -9.71 7.04 0.38
N ALA A 77 -9.29 6.39 -0.70
CA ALA A 77 -9.18 4.93 -0.78
C ALA A 77 -8.15 4.38 0.20
N THR A 78 -7.00 5.04 0.34
CA THR A 78 -5.96 4.66 1.30
C THR A 78 -6.48 4.78 2.72
N LEU A 79 -7.06 5.93 3.09
CA LEU A 79 -7.62 6.14 4.42
C LEU A 79 -8.73 5.14 4.77
N ARG A 80 -9.59 4.78 3.81
CA ARG A 80 -10.60 3.74 4.03
C ARG A 80 -9.98 2.39 4.36
N ALA A 81 -8.87 2.03 3.71
CA ALA A 81 -8.18 0.77 3.96
C ALA A 81 -7.41 0.79 5.29
N VAL A 82 -6.75 1.90 5.64
CA VAL A 82 -5.99 2.06 6.89
C VAL A 82 -6.88 1.88 8.14
N ARG A 83 -8.18 2.15 8.04
CA ARG A 83 -9.16 1.87 9.11
C ARG A 83 -9.26 0.40 9.52
N LEU A 84 -8.76 -0.53 8.71
CA LEU A 84 -8.67 -1.95 9.06
C LEU A 84 -7.58 -2.23 10.11
N GLY A 85 -6.66 -1.30 10.35
CA GLY A 85 -5.59 -1.40 11.35
C GLY A 85 -4.76 -2.67 11.18
N GLU A 86 -4.58 -3.39 12.28
CA GLU A 86 -3.86 -4.68 12.32
C GLU A 86 -4.41 -5.73 11.34
N GLY A 87 -5.68 -5.60 10.93
CA GLY A 87 -6.30 -6.47 9.93
C GLY A 87 -5.76 -6.32 8.50
N LEU A 88 -4.81 -5.41 8.28
CA LEU A 88 -4.03 -5.28 7.05
C LEU A 88 -2.83 -6.22 7.00
N TYR A 89 -2.27 -6.58 8.16
CA TYR A 89 -1.11 -7.45 8.24
C TYR A 89 -1.50 -8.89 7.85
N GLY A 90 -0.58 -9.58 7.17
CA GLY A 90 -0.79 -10.91 6.61
C GLY A 90 -1.74 -10.96 5.42
N HIS A 91 -2.14 -9.81 4.84
CA HIS A 91 -3.14 -9.77 3.77
C HIS A 91 -2.71 -8.95 2.54
N ILE A 92 -3.20 -9.38 1.39
CA ILE A 92 -3.39 -8.53 0.21
C ILE A 92 -4.80 -7.94 0.28
N THR A 93 -4.87 -6.63 0.47
CA THR A 93 -6.10 -5.84 0.55
C THR A 93 -6.29 -5.09 -0.75
N VAL A 94 -7.23 -5.55 -1.58
CA VAL A 94 -7.60 -4.89 -2.83
C VAL A 94 -8.71 -3.89 -2.57
N VAL A 95 -8.49 -2.64 -2.95
CA VAL A 95 -9.40 -1.52 -2.69
C VAL A 95 -9.85 -0.94 -4.02
N THR A 96 -11.14 -1.05 -4.33
CA THR A 96 -11.78 -0.33 -5.44
C THR A 96 -12.50 0.90 -4.90
N GLU A 97 -13.25 1.62 -5.74
CA GLU A 97 -14.12 2.71 -5.29
C GLU A 97 -15.15 2.26 -4.25
N THR A 98 -15.67 1.04 -4.43
CA THR A 98 -16.87 0.58 -3.72
C THR A 98 -16.63 -0.62 -2.82
N VAL A 99 -15.55 -1.36 -3.02
CA VAL A 99 -15.32 -2.64 -2.33
C VAL A 99 -13.90 -2.71 -1.79
N ILE A 100 -13.78 -3.29 -0.59
CA ILE A 100 -12.50 -3.76 -0.04
C ILE A 100 -12.57 -5.28 0.00
N LYS A 101 -11.63 -5.96 -0.69
CA LYS A 101 -11.47 -7.41 -0.66
C LYS A 101 -10.15 -7.73 0.00
N ARG A 102 -10.13 -8.68 0.93
CA ARG A 102 -8.91 -9.16 1.57
C ARG A 102 -8.65 -10.61 1.19
N ARG A 103 -7.38 -10.94 1.00
CA ARG A 103 -6.89 -12.30 0.78
C ARG A 103 -5.67 -12.51 1.67
N PRO A 104 -5.60 -13.61 2.43
CA PRO A 104 -4.38 -13.96 3.17
C PRO A 104 -3.17 -14.06 2.22
N LEU A 105 -2.00 -13.62 2.70
CA LEU A 105 -0.73 -13.77 2.00
C LEU A 105 -0.24 -15.23 2.02
N MET A 106 -0.64 -15.99 3.03
CA MET A 106 -0.35 -17.41 3.19
C MET A 106 -1.69 -18.18 3.17
N PRO A 107 -1.78 -19.33 2.47
CA PRO A 107 -2.95 -20.20 2.47
C PRO A 107 -3.33 -20.72 3.86
#